data_AF-A0A1Q9NP73-F1
#
_entry.id   AF-A0A1Q9NP73-F1
#
_cell.length_a   1.000
_cell.length_b   1.000
_cell.length_c   1.000
_cell.angle_alpha   90.00
_cell.angle_beta   90.00
_cell.angle_gamma   90.00
#
_symmetry.space_group_name_H-M   'P 1'
#
loop_
_entity.id
_entity.type
_entity.pdbx_description
1 polymer ?
#
loop_
_entity_poly.entity_id
_entity_poly.type
_entity_poly.pdbx_seq_one_letter_code
_entity_poly.pdbx_strand_id
1 'polypeptide(L)'
;MTNDNKVMLIETKFINHEKSGKTAKNRRNKKHQKVIDQVKCWKDVLITRYQVPSEHVICSVFTTDVITVWRAEKAQILGNYVNISKLREWLLKS
;
A
#
# COMPACT_ATOMS: atom_id res chain seq x y z
N MET A 1 13.52 -1.46 17.87
CA MET A 1 13.26 -2.56 16.92
C MET A 1 12.26 -3.49 17.57
N THR A 2 11.31 -4.04 16.81
CA THR A 2 10.39 -5.05 17.36
C THR A 2 11.22 -6.27 17.80
N ASN A 3 10.72 -7.03 18.78
CA ASN A 3 11.44 -8.18 19.35
C ASN A 3 11.76 -9.29 18.31
N ASP A 4 11.18 -9.21 17.11
CA ASP A 4 11.28 -10.23 16.06
C ASP A 4 12.30 -9.88 14.95
N ASN A 5 13.02 -8.75 15.03
CA ASN A 5 13.94 -8.26 13.98
C ASN A 5 13.32 -8.13 12.57
N LYS A 6 11.99 -7.95 12.49
CA LYS A 6 11.26 -7.74 11.24
C LYS A 6 11.04 -6.26 10.95
N VAL A 7 11.12 -5.91 9.68
CA VAL A 7 10.81 -4.57 9.15
C VAL A 7 9.52 -4.65 8.36
N MET A 8 8.56 -3.78 8.67
CA MET A 8 7.33 -3.65 7.92
C MET A 8 7.39 -2.39 7.05
N LEU A 9 7.30 -2.57 5.74
CA LEU A 9 7.17 -1.51 4.77
C LEU A 9 5.69 -1.32 4.42
N ILE A 10 5.15 -0.15 4.74
CA ILE A 10 3.76 0.20 4.49
C ILE A 10 3.72 1.37 3.52
N GLU A 11 3.04 1.21 2.38
CA GLU A 11 2.76 2.32 1.48
C GLU A 11 1.29 2.68 1.45
N THR A 12 1.02 3.97 1.26
CA THR A 12 -0.33 4.52 1.17
C THR A 12 -0.45 5.40 -0.07
N LYS A 13 -1.64 5.42 -0.67
CA LYS A 13 -1.89 6.31 -1.80
C LYS A 13 -3.34 6.70 -1.94
N PHE A 14 -3.57 8.00 -2.08
CA PHE A 14 -4.90 8.51 -2.36
C PHE A 14 -5.35 8.23 -3.80
N ILE A 15 -6.44 7.49 -3.92
CA ILE A 15 -7.15 7.21 -5.17
C ILE A 15 -8.43 8.07 -5.21
N ASN A 16 -8.46 9.05 -6.12
CA ASN A 16 -9.66 9.87 -6.34
C ASN A 16 -10.62 9.13 -7.29
N HIS A 17 -11.82 8.84 -6.79
CA HIS A 17 -12.92 8.21 -7.53
C HIS A 17 -13.99 9.18 -8.03
N GLU A 18 -13.94 10.46 -7.64
CA GLU A 18 -14.94 11.48 -8.02
C GLU A 18 -14.94 11.74 -9.53
N LYS A 19 -13.77 11.67 -10.19
CA LYS A 19 -13.66 11.90 -11.63
C LYS A 19 -14.07 10.64 -12.41
N SER A 20 -15.03 10.76 -13.31
CA SER A 20 -15.46 9.69 -14.22
C SER A 20 -14.80 9.80 -15.60
N GLY A 21 -15.04 8.82 -16.48
CA GLY A 21 -14.52 8.79 -17.86
C GLY A 21 -13.23 7.98 -18.05
N LYS A 22 -12.90 7.69 -19.32
CA LYS A 22 -11.80 6.81 -19.74
C LYS A 22 -10.44 7.28 -19.20
N THR A 23 -10.14 8.56 -19.32
CA THR A 23 -8.89 9.16 -18.84
C THR A 23 -8.75 9.05 -17.31
N ALA A 24 -9.81 9.34 -16.56
CA ALA A 24 -9.80 9.22 -15.11
C ALA A 24 -9.63 7.77 -14.65
N LYS A 25 -10.31 6.83 -15.30
CA LYS A 25 -10.15 5.38 -15.08
C LYS A 25 -8.72 4.92 -15.33
N ASN A 26 -8.11 5.32 -16.45
CA ASN A 26 -6.72 5.01 -16.76
C ASN A 26 -5.75 5.60 -15.72
N ARG A 27 -5.99 6.84 -15.27
CA ARG A 27 -5.18 7.48 -14.22
C ARG A 27 -5.29 6.73 -12.89
N ARG A 28 -6.49 6.31 -12.49
CA ARG A 28 -6.70 5.48 -11.29
C ARG A 28 -5.97 4.15 -11.41
N ASN A 29 -6.11 3.44 -12.54
CA ASN A 29 -5.41 2.20 -12.79
C ASN A 29 -3.89 2.33 -12.66
N LYS A 30 -3.31 3.41 -13.19
CA LYS A 30 -1.88 3.72 -13.01
C LYS A 30 -1.54 4.01 -11.55
N LYS A 31 -2.40 4.72 -10.81
CA LYS A 31 -2.17 4.97 -9.38
C LYS A 31 -2.18 3.69 -8.55
N HIS A 32 -3.15 2.79 -8.79
CA HIS A 32 -3.21 1.49 -8.14
C HIS A 32 -1.93 0.69 -8.41
N GLN A 33 -1.49 0.62 -9.67
CA GLN A 33 -0.27 -0.12 -9.99
C GLN A 33 0.96 0.52 -9.34
N LYS A 34 1.09 1.84 -9.42
CA LYS A 34 2.26 2.56 -8.90
C LYS A 34 2.45 2.35 -7.39
N VAL A 35 1.40 2.24 -6.57
CA VAL A 35 1.59 1.95 -5.13
C VAL A 35 2.16 0.56 -4.91
N ILE A 36 1.73 -0.44 -5.69
CA ILE A 36 2.29 -1.81 -5.63
C ILE A 36 3.75 -1.80 -6.06
N ASP A 37 4.07 -1.13 -7.17
CA ASP A 37 5.43 -1.07 -7.70
C ASP A 37 6.39 -0.36 -6.73
N GLN A 38 5.91 0.67 -6.02
CA GLN A 38 6.70 1.37 -5.00
C GLN A 38 7.05 0.46 -3.83
N VAL A 39 6.11 -0.32 -3.32
CA VAL A 39 6.37 -1.30 -2.24
C VAL A 39 7.42 -2.31 -2.68
N LYS A 40 7.31 -2.86 -3.89
CA LYS A 40 8.28 -3.81 -4.43
C LYS A 40 9.67 -3.19 -4.58
N CYS A 41 9.75 -2.01 -5.17
CA CYS A 41 11.00 -1.30 -5.35
C CYS A 41 11.72 -1.06 -4.02
N TRP A 42 10.99 -0.63 -2.99
CA TRP A 42 11.58 -0.46 -1.66
C TRP A 42 12.00 -1.77 -1.01
N LYS A 43 11.21 -2.85 -1.16
CA LYS A 43 11.62 -4.19 -0.73
C LYS A 43 12.94 -4.59 -1.37
N ASP A 44 13.07 -4.38 -2.68
CA ASP A 44 14.28 -4.69 -3.42
C ASP A 44 15.47 -3.86 -2.91
N VAL A 45 15.27 -2.56 -2.61
CA VAL A 45 16.32 -1.72 -2.02
C VAL A 45 16.75 -2.22 -0.64
N LEU A 46 15.80 -2.59 0.23
CA LEU A 46 16.12 -3.13 1.56
C LEU A 46 16.92 -4.43 1.49
N ILE A 47 16.53 -5.34 0.58
CA ILE A 47 17.22 -6.62 0.41
C ILE A 47 18.59 -6.42 -0.23
N THR A 48 18.66 -5.69 -1.34
CA THR A 48 19.88 -5.62 -2.17
C THR A 48 20.92 -4.66 -1.61
N ARG A 49 20.50 -3.46 -1.16
CA ARG A 49 21.41 -2.42 -0.73
C ARG A 49 21.70 -2.48 0.76
N TYR A 50 20.70 -2.83 1.56
CA TYR A 50 20.83 -2.90 3.02
C TYR A 50 21.00 -4.31 3.56
N GLN A 51 21.01 -5.33 2.67
CA GLN A 51 21.23 -6.73 3.02
C GLN A 51 20.25 -7.25 4.10
N VAL A 52 19.04 -6.69 4.14
CA VAL A 52 17.99 -7.18 5.04
C VAL A 52 17.50 -8.52 4.52
N PRO A 53 17.50 -9.59 5.33
CA PRO A 53 16.95 -10.89 4.91
C PRO A 53 15.51 -10.73 4.42
N SER A 54 15.19 -11.35 3.29
CA SER A 54 13.90 -11.16 2.60
C SER A 54 12.69 -11.54 3.46
N GLU A 55 12.86 -12.53 4.32
CA GLU A 55 11.93 -13.07 5.30
C GLU A 55 11.67 -12.10 6.46
N HIS A 56 12.57 -11.14 6.69
CA HIS A 56 12.40 -10.07 7.66
C HIS A 56 11.69 -8.85 7.06
N VAL A 57 11.51 -8.77 5.74
CA VAL A 57 10.82 -7.66 5.07
C VAL A 57 9.37 -8.00 4.78
N ILE A 58 8.47 -7.51 5.63
CA ILE A 58 7.03 -7.60 5.43
C ILE A 58 6.58 -6.39 4.61
N CYS A 59 5.86 -6.64 3.53
CA CYS A 59 5.33 -5.59 2.66
C CYS A 59 3.82 -5.47 2.81
N SER A 60 3.34 -4.24 2.90
CA SER A 60 1.92 -3.95 2.99
C SER A 60 1.52 -2.67 2.26
N VAL A 61 0.27 -2.63 1.80
CA VAL A 61 -0.40 -1.40 1.36
C VAL A 61 -1.57 -1.12 2.30
N PHE A 62 -1.60 0.09 2.85
CA PHE A 62 -2.71 0.59 3.65
C PHE A 62 -3.54 1.59 2.83
N THR A 63 -4.84 1.36 2.70
CA THR A 63 -5.65 2.08 1.71
C THR A 63 -7.13 2.09 2.06
N THR A 64 -7.85 3.09 1.53
CA THR A 64 -9.32 3.15 1.57
C THR A 64 -9.96 2.59 0.31
N ASP A 65 -9.18 1.96 -0.55
CA ASP A 65 -9.59 1.49 -1.86
C ASP A 65 -9.44 -0.03 -1.99
N VAL A 66 -10.58 -0.73 -2.15
CA VAL A 66 -10.64 -2.20 -2.20
C VAL A 66 -9.91 -2.77 -3.42
N ILE A 67 -9.91 -2.06 -4.56
CA ILE A 67 -9.19 -2.50 -5.77
C ILE A 67 -7.69 -2.58 -5.50
N THR A 68 -7.15 -1.63 -4.74
CA THR A 68 -5.75 -1.58 -4.36
C THR A 68 -5.39 -2.75 -3.44
N VAL A 69 -6.24 -3.08 -2.46
CA VAL A 69 -6.07 -4.27 -1.60
C VAL A 69 -6.00 -5.54 -2.44
N TRP A 70 -6.99 -5.77 -3.30
CA TRP A 70 -7.03 -6.95 -4.16
C TRP A 70 -5.79 -7.07 -5.06
N ARG A 71 -5.28 -5.94 -5.59
CA ARG A 71 -4.05 -5.94 -6.39
C ARG A 71 -2.80 -6.21 -5.55
N ALA A 72 -2.74 -5.69 -4.34
CA ALA A 72 -1.63 -5.94 -3.41
C ALA A 72 -1.55 -7.43 -3.08
N GLU A 73 -2.68 -8.05 -2.73
CA GLU A 73 -2.76 -9.47 -2.39
C GLU A 73 -2.36 -10.36 -3.58
N LYS A 74 -2.83 -10.03 -4.79
CA LYS A 74 -2.37 -10.70 -6.02
C LYS A 74 -0.87 -10.58 -6.26
N ALA A 75 -0.25 -9.52 -5.76
CA ALA A 75 1.19 -9.30 -5.83
C ALA A 75 1.96 -9.83 -4.61
N GLN A 76 1.32 -10.64 -3.74
CA GLN A 76 1.89 -11.19 -2.50
C GLN A 76 2.32 -10.10 -1.50
N ILE A 77 1.55 -9.01 -1.44
CA ILE A 77 1.72 -7.89 -0.50
C ILE A 77 0.47 -7.82 0.37
N LEU A 78 0.63 -7.61 1.69
CA LEU A 78 -0.50 -7.53 2.61
C LEU A 78 -1.37 -6.31 2.29
N GLY A 79 -2.64 -6.54 1.98
CA GLY A 79 -3.62 -5.48 1.76
C GLY A 79 -4.35 -5.13 3.06
N ASN A 80 -4.19 -3.89 3.53
CA ASN A 80 -4.91 -3.37 4.70
C ASN A 80 -5.93 -2.33 4.25
N TYR A 81 -7.21 -2.66 4.40
CA TYR A 81 -8.32 -1.77 4.08
C TYR A 81 -8.81 -1.02 5.33
N VAL A 82 -9.05 0.28 5.18
CA VAL A 82 -9.82 1.05 6.17
C VAL A 82 -10.89 1.87 5.46
N ASN A 83 -12.10 1.91 6.00
CA ASN A 83 -13.15 2.76 5.46
C ASN A 83 -12.83 4.24 5.78
N ILE A 84 -12.94 5.12 4.78
CA ILE A 84 -12.67 6.56 4.96
C ILE A 84 -13.56 7.19 6.04
N SER A 85 -14.78 6.70 6.23
CA SER A 85 -15.70 7.19 7.26
C SER A 85 -15.16 6.89 8.66
N LYS A 86 -14.60 5.68 8.87
CA LYS A 86 -13.94 5.32 10.14
C LYS A 86 -12.72 6.21 10.42
N LEU A 87 -11.94 6.54 9.40
CA LEU A 87 -10.81 7.48 9.55
C LEU A 87 -11.27 8.89 9.95
N ARG A 88 -12.37 9.37 9.36
CA ARG A 88 -12.95 10.68 9.71
C ARG A 88 -13.47 10.70 11.14
N GLU A 89 -14.13 9.63 11.59
CA GLU A 89 -14.58 9.50 12.98
C GLU A 89 -13.42 9.54 13.97
N TRP A 90 -12.28 8.91 13.65
CA TRP A 90 -11.09 8.98 14.50
C TRP A 90 -10.51 10.39 14.59
N LEU A 91 -10.42 11.11 13.48
CA LEU A 91 -9.93 12.49 13.46
C LEU A 91 -10.80 13.44 14.29
N LEU A 92 -12.12 13.20 14.36
CA LEU A 92 -13.04 14.03 15.14
C LEU A 92 -13.05 13.69 16.65
N LYS A 93 -12.50 12.53 17.02
CA LYS A 93 -12.41 12.07 18.42
C LYS A 93 -11.03 12.31 19.06
N SER A 94 -10.04 12.67 18.25
CA SER A 94 -8.67 13.03 18.66
C SER A 94 -8.52 14.53 18.87
#